data_AF-A0A2M7X7P2-F1
#
_entry.id   AF-A0A2M7X7P2-F1
#
_cell.length_a   1.000
_cell.length_b   1.000
_cell.length_c   1.000
_cell.angle_alpha   90.00
_cell.angle_beta   90.00
_cell.angle_gamma   90.00
#
_symmetry.space_group_name_H-M   'P 1'
#
loop_
_entity.id
_entity.type
_entity.pdbx_description
1 polymer ?
#
loop_
_entity_poly.entity_id
_entity_poly.type
_entity_poly.pdbx_seq_one_letter_code
_entity_poly.pdbx_strand_id
1 'polypeptide(L)'
;KGAVGLLIRSIGTDSHRLAHTGVGLSTTQIANDPAMQKRAIKLKDGSLIALTAVPAAALSNPDADQLERLLQLAQPVRVKLTIDSALGAEYTSYNVVGEVLGRELPDECVVIGGHLDSWDQGTGAIDDGAGVAITMAAAEIIAKAKQRPRRSIRVVAFANEEQGVFGGREYVRANAKVIHAGAAESDFGAARVYRFDYRVADRFFPAIQQIAGVLHVLDIEQGGNDAGGGADVGGLGAVGTPIFELQQDGSDYFNLHHTADDTLDKIDAKVLDQNVAAYVVLAYLAADAEQRMTAPEQ
;
A
#
# COMPACT_ATOMS: atom_id res chain seq x y z
N LYS A 1 -23.93 -24.28 15.47
CA LYS A 1 -23.15 -25.10 14.49
C LYS A 1 -22.18 -24.15 13.81
N GLY A 2 -20.88 -24.34 13.98
CA GLY A 2 -19.85 -23.48 13.37
C GLY A 2 -19.49 -23.96 11.96
N ALA A 3 -18.87 -23.08 11.16
CA ALA A 3 -18.25 -23.49 9.91
C ALA A 3 -17.11 -24.49 10.18
N VAL A 4 -16.89 -25.44 9.27
CA VAL A 4 -15.76 -26.40 9.32
C VAL A 4 -14.65 -26.06 8.31
N GLY A 5 -14.87 -25.02 7.51
CA GLY A 5 -13.99 -24.49 6.47
C GLY A 5 -14.65 -23.27 5.83
N LEU A 6 -13.86 -22.45 5.13
CA LEU A 6 -14.29 -21.24 4.43
C LEU A 6 -13.77 -21.27 2.99
N LEU A 7 -14.64 -20.97 2.03
CA LEU A 7 -14.27 -20.68 0.65
C LEU A 7 -14.66 -19.24 0.37
N ILE A 8 -13.70 -18.44 -0.07
CA ILE A 8 -13.84 -17.00 -0.26
C ILE A 8 -13.82 -16.72 -1.75
N ARG A 9 -14.83 -16.03 -2.28
CA ARG A 9 -14.77 -15.54 -3.65
C ARG A 9 -13.65 -14.49 -3.75
N SER A 10 -12.77 -14.61 -4.73
CA SER A 10 -11.76 -13.58 -5.01
C SER A 10 -12.40 -12.22 -5.30
N ILE A 11 -11.68 -11.15 -4.97
CA ILE A 11 -12.05 -9.79 -5.40
C ILE A 11 -11.81 -9.64 -6.91
N GLY A 12 -12.34 -8.60 -7.53
CA GLY A 12 -12.19 -8.34 -8.96
C GLY A 12 -13.31 -8.91 -9.82
N THR A 13 -13.10 -8.80 -11.14
CA THR A 13 -14.09 -9.18 -12.17
C THR A 13 -13.48 -10.01 -13.29
N ASP A 14 -12.27 -10.50 -13.07
CA ASP A 14 -11.55 -11.31 -14.05
C ASP A 14 -12.27 -12.64 -14.34
N SER A 15 -11.97 -13.21 -15.49
CA SER A 15 -12.50 -14.51 -15.92
C SER A 15 -11.44 -15.61 -15.90
N HIS A 16 -10.27 -15.31 -15.34
CA HIS A 16 -9.19 -16.26 -15.25
C HIS A 16 -9.47 -17.21 -14.08
N ARG A 17 -8.96 -18.44 -14.19
CA ARG A 17 -9.14 -19.46 -13.14
C ARG A 17 -8.01 -19.38 -12.10
N LEU A 18 -7.67 -18.15 -11.70
CA LEU A 18 -6.69 -17.87 -10.66
C LEU A 18 -7.42 -17.25 -9.46
N ALA A 19 -7.09 -17.74 -8.27
CA ALA A 19 -7.64 -17.18 -7.05
C ALA A 19 -6.64 -16.17 -6.48
N HIS A 20 -7.15 -15.12 -5.86
CA HIS A 20 -6.29 -14.21 -5.11
C HIS A 20 -5.66 -14.93 -3.92
N THR A 21 -4.38 -14.72 -3.72
CA THR A 21 -3.66 -15.09 -2.50
C THR A 21 -3.85 -14.00 -1.45
N GLY A 22 -3.57 -14.30 -0.20
CA GLY A 22 -3.78 -13.35 0.87
C GLY A 22 -3.70 -14.02 2.22
N VAL A 23 -3.44 -13.21 3.24
CA VAL A 23 -3.62 -13.64 4.62
C VAL A 23 -5.06 -13.35 5.05
N GLY A 24 -5.81 -14.40 5.38
CA GLY A 24 -7.03 -14.22 6.17
C GLY A 24 -6.64 -13.84 7.61
N LEU A 25 -7.31 -12.84 8.21
CA LEU A 25 -7.13 -12.36 9.60
C LEU A 25 -5.72 -12.56 10.17
N SER A 26 -4.84 -11.56 10.04
CA SER A 26 -3.52 -11.62 10.67
C SER A 26 -3.63 -11.63 12.20
N THR A 27 -2.68 -12.26 12.88
CA THR A 27 -2.57 -12.23 14.36
C THR A 27 -2.52 -10.79 14.89
N THR A 28 -2.01 -9.86 14.10
CA THR A 28 -1.97 -8.43 14.41
C THR A 28 -3.35 -7.77 14.31
N GLN A 29 -4.17 -8.11 13.31
CA GLN A 29 -5.56 -7.62 13.23
C GLN A 29 -6.37 -8.11 14.43
N ILE A 30 -6.16 -9.35 14.88
CA ILE A 30 -6.77 -9.89 16.09
C ILE A 30 -6.27 -9.17 17.35
N ALA A 31 -4.97 -8.86 17.42
CA ALA A 31 -4.37 -8.14 18.53
C ALA A 31 -4.85 -6.68 18.66
N ASN A 32 -5.33 -6.06 17.58
CA ASN A 32 -5.75 -4.65 17.58
C ASN A 32 -7.28 -4.45 17.66
N ASP A 33 -8.08 -5.51 17.54
CA ASP A 33 -9.54 -5.44 17.65
C ASP A 33 -10.03 -6.07 18.98
N PRO A 34 -10.53 -5.26 19.95
CA PRO A 34 -11.02 -5.76 21.24
C PRO A 34 -12.18 -6.77 21.15
N ALA A 35 -12.99 -6.73 20.09
CA ALA A 35 -14.04 -7.71 19.85
C ALA A 35 -13.48 -9.04 19.33
N MET A 36 -12.40 -9.00 18.54
CA MET A 36 -11.68 -10.18 18.07
C MET A 36 -10.78 -10.79 19.15
N GLN A 37 -10.14 -9.99 20.01
CA GLN A 37 -9.38 -10.46 21.17
C GLN A 37 -10.25 -11.30 22.12
N LYS A 38 -11.50 -10.87 22.37
CA LYS A 38 -12.48 -11.65 23.15
C LYS A 38 -12.79 -13.00 22.53
N ARG A 39 -12.59 -13.10 21.21
CA ARG A 39 -12.77 -14.29 20.41
C ARG A 39 -11.43 -14.95 20.06
N ALA A 40 -10.33 -14.68 20.76
CA ALA A 40 -9.03 -15.27 20.46
C ALA A 40 -8.59 -16.30 21.52
N ILE A 41 -7.83 -17.32 21.11
CA ILE A 41 -7.06 -18.23 21.94
C ILE A 41 -5.69 -17.60 22.15
N LYS A 42 -5.25 -17.51 23.41
CA LYS A 42 -3.90 -17.09 23.77
C LYS A 42 -2.97 -18.30 23.80
N LEU A 43 -1.93 -18.31 22.96
CA LEU A 43 -0.90 -19.33 22.94
C LEU A 43 0.07 -19.18 24.12
N LYS A 44 0.92 -20.19 24.33
CA LYS A 44 1.86 -20.24 25.47
C LYS A 44 2.92 -19.13 25.45
N ASP A 45 3.26 -18.64 24.26
CA ASP A 45 4.18 -17.51 24.05
C ASP A 45 3.51 -16.14 24.22
N GLY A 46 2.20 -16.10 24.43
CA GLY A 46 1.43 -14.88 24.61
C GLY A 46 0.74 -14.34 23.34
N SER A 47 0.97 -14.94 22.17
CA SER A 47 0.30 -14.58 20.93
C SER A 47 -1.19 -14.94 20.94
N LEU A 48 -2.00 -14.21 20.15
CA LEU A 48 -3.45 -14.41 20.02
C LEU A 48 -3.80 -14.97 18.64
N ILE A 49 -4.60 -16.04 18.59
CA ILE A 49 -5.17 -16.62 17.36
C ILE A 49 -6.70 -16.64 17.46
N ALA A 50 -7.47 -16.48 16.38
CA ALA A 50 -8.94 -16.47 16.48
C ALA A 50 -9.52 -17.84 16.93
N LEU A 51 -10.62 -17.83 17.71
CA LEU A 51 -11.30 -18.98 18.36
C LEU A 51 -11.83 -20.04 17.39
N THR A 52 -11.81 -19.80 16.09
CA THR A 52 -12.05 -20.85 15.11
C THR A 52 -11.21 -20.57 13.86
N ALA A 53 -9.92 -20.88 13.94
CA ALA A 53 -9.12 -21.08 12.74
C ALA A 53 -9.72 -22.29 12.00
N VAL A 54 -10.54 -22.00 10.99
CA VAL A 54 -11.02 -23.00 10.04
C VAL A 54 -10.15 -22.92 8.80
N PRO A 55 -9.92 -24.03 8.09
CA PRO A 55 -9.23 -23.97 6.81
C PRO A 55 -9.97 -23.01 5.87
N ALA A 56 -9.25 -22.03 5.33
CA ALA A 56 -9.79 -21.01 4.44
C ALA A 56 -9.03 -21.05 3.11
N ALA A 57 -9.75 -20.99 2.00
CA ALA A 57 -9.16 -20.86 0.67
C ALA A 57 -9.95 -19.86 -0.17
N ALA A 58 -9.26 -19.17 -1.07
CA ALA A 58 -9.90 -18.38 -2.11
C ALA A 58 -10.32 -19.26 -3.30
N LEU A 59 -11.39 -18.85 -3.98
CA LEU A 59 -11.84 -19.39 -5.25
C LEU A 59 -11.65 -18.32 -6.32
N SER A 60 -11.27 -18.74 -7.53
CA SER A 60 -11.35 -17.89 -8.71
C SER A 60 -12.79 -17.44 -8.93
N ASN A 61 -12.98 -16.28 -9.56
CA ASN A 61 -14.32 -15.78 -9.90
C ASN A 61 -15.16 -16.82 -10.68
N PRO A 62 -14.64 -17.47 -11.75
CA PRO A 62 -15.37 -18.51 -12.48
C PRO A 62 -15.72 -19.76 -11.65
N ASP A 63 -14.85 -20.17 -10.72
CA ASP A 63 -15.12 -21.34 -9.86
C ASP A 63 -16.15 -21.02 -8.77
N ALA A 64 -16.15 -19.80 -8.24
CA ALA A 64 -17.21 -19.30 -7.37
C ALA A 64 -18.57 -19.27 -8.09
N ASP A 65 -18.62 -18.74 -9.31
CA ASP A 65 -19.85 -18.73 -10.13
C ASP A 65 -20.36 -20.15 -10.43
N GLN A 66 -19.45 -21.10 -10.66
CA GLN A 66 -19.82 -22.51 -10.84
C GLN A 66 -20.38 -23.11 -9.54
N LEU A 67 -19.76 -22.83 -8.39
CA LEU A 67 -20.24 -23.30 -7.10
C LEU A 67 -21.62 -22.74 -6.76
N GLU A 68 -21.85 -21.45 -6.99
CA GLU A 68 -23.15 -20.79 -6.82
C GLU A 68 -24.24 -21.43 -7.69
N ARG A 69 -23.95 -21.70 -8.97
CA ARG A 69 -24.88 -22.40 -9.86
C ARG A 69 -25.21 -23.81 -9.36
N LEU A 70 -24.22 -24.57 -8.86
CA LEU A 70 -24.47 -25.90 -8.31
C LEU A 70 -25.34 -25.86 -7.06
N LEU A 71 -25.12 -24.87 -6.18
CA LEU A 71 -25.91 -24.66 -4.97
C LEU A 71 -27.40 -24.35 -5.26
N GLN A 72 -27.67 -23.72 -6.41
CA GLN A 72 -29.03 -23.42 -6.89
C GLN A 72 -29.75 -24.64 -7.49
N LEU A 73 -29.02 -25.57 -8.11
CA LEU A 73 -29.61 -26.69 -8.85
C LEU A 73 -29.98 -27.90 -7.98
N ALA A 74 -29.09 -28.33 -7.10
CA ALA A 74 -29.32 -29.53 -6.28
C ALA A 74 -28.53 -29.51 -4.98
N GLN A 75 -29.16 -29.95 -3.89
CA GLN A 75 -28.53 -30.11 -2.58
C GLN A 75 -28.61 -31.58 -2.12
N PRO A 76 -27.56 -32.11 -1.44
CA PRO A 76 -26.39 -31.39 -0.92
C PRO A 76 -25.21 -31.30 -1.89
N VAL A 77 -24.58 -30.12 -1.98
CA VAL A 77 -23.25 -29.94 -2.61
C VAL A 77 -22.18 -30.33 -1.60
N ARG A 78 -21.19 -31.12 -2.04
CA ARG A 78 -20.04 -31.54 -1.20
C ARG A 78 -18.75 -31.05 -1.84
N VAL A 79 -17.92 -30.38 -1.05
CA VAL A 79 -16.58 -29.94 -1.45
C VAL A 79 -15.54 -30.69 -0.62
N LYS A 80 -14.48 -31.17 -1.29
CA LYS A 80 -13.28 -31.67 -0.63
C LYS A 80 -12.21 -30.58 -0.70
N LEU A 81 -11.82 -30.05 0.46
CA LEU A 81 -10.75 -29.09 0.60
C LEU A 81 -9.48 -29.80 1.05
N THR A 82 -8.35 -29.51 0.41
CA THR A 82 -7.04 -30.02 0.80
C THR A 82 -6.10 -28.83 0.76
N ILE A 83 -5.71 -28.35 1.95
CA ILE A 83 -4.79 -27.23 2.14
C ILE A 83 -3.58 -27.79 2.86
N ASP A 84 -2.42 -27.62 2.26
CA ASP A 84 -1.13 -27.94 2.87
C ASP A 84 -0.39 -26.62 3.10
N SER A 85 -0.50 -26.09 4.31
CA SER A 85 0.07 -24.82 4.73
C SER A 85 0.55 -24.93 6.17
N ALA A 86 1.67 -24.31 6.49
CA ALA A 86 2.20 -24.25 7.84
C ALA A 86 2.71 -22.84 8.15
N LEU A 87 2.62 -22.45 9.42
CA LEU A 87 3.35 -21.27 9.89
C LEU A 87 4.84 -21.60 9.91
N GLY A 88 5.62 -20.79 9.19
CA GLY A 88 7.08 -20.86 9.20
C GLY A 88 7.69 -20.31 10.49
N ALA A 89 9.01 -20.33 10.55
CA ALA A 89 9.75 -19.59 11.57
C ALA A 89 9.67 -18.09 11.31
N GLU A 90 9.83 -17.29 12.37
CA GLU A 90 10.08 -15.86 12.22
C GLU A 90 11.41 -15.63 11.48
N TYR A 91 11.42 -14.61 10.61
CA TYR A 91 12.60 -14.24 9.84
C TYR A 91 12.82 -12.72 9.89
N THR A 92 14.05 -12.30 9.63
CA THR A 92 14.40 -10.89 9.54
C THR A 92 14.21 -10.40 8.11
N SER A 93 13.45 -9.33 7.95
CA SER A 93 13.35 -8.55 6.72
C SER A 93 13.88 -7.13 6.94
N TYR A 94 13.96 -6.32 5.89
CA TYR A 94 14.60 -5.00 5.92
C TYR A 94 13.86 -3.98 5.08
N ASN A 95 13.48 -2.86 5.69
CA ASN A 95 13.20 -1.65 4.92
C ASN A 95 14.49 -1.19 4.22
N VAL A 96 14.41 -0.89 2.94
CA VAL A 96 15.53 -0.30 2.19
C VAL A 96 15.28 1.19 2.07
N VAL A 97 16.24 2.01 2.54
CA VAL A 97 16.09 3.47 2.60
C VAL A 97 17.17 4.15 1.76
N GLY A 98 16.76 5.05 0.87
CA GLY A 98 17.62 5.92 0.09
C GLY A 98 17.29 7.39 0.31
N GLU A 99 18.28 8.29 0.22
CA GLU A 99 18.08 9.71 0.49
C GLU A 99 18.70 10.62 -0.57
N VAL A 100 17.93 11.62 -0.98
CA VAL A 100 18.42 12.79 -1.72
C VAL A 100 18.49 13.95 -0.73
N LEU A 101 19.70 14.29 -0.29
CA LEU A 101 19.89 15.34 0.72
C LEU A 101 19.43 16.71 0.22
N GLY A 102 18.61 17.37 1.04
CA GLY A 102 18.15 18.73 0.83
C GLY A 102 19.28 19.76 0.89
N ARG A 103 19.10 20.90 0.20
CA ARG A 103 20.13 21.94 0.12
C ARG A 103 20.22 22.85 1.35
N GLU A 104 19.15 22.94 2.15
CA GLU A 104 19.03 23.92 3.25
C GLU A 104 18.64 23.25 4.58
N LEU A 105 17.74 22.27 4.53
CA LEU A 105 17.16 21.58 5.68
C LEU A 105 17.33 20.07 5.53
N PRO A 106 18.57 19.54 5.51
CA PRO A 106 18.83 18.12 5.22
C PRO A 106 18.24 17.16 6.27
N ASP A 107 17.99 17.64 7.49
CA ASP A 107 17.43 16.86 8.60
C ASP A 107 15.89 16.78 8.59
N GLU A 108 15.23 17.51 7.68
CA GLU A 108 13.79 17.37 7.41
C GLU A 108 13.60 16.60 6.10
N CYS A 109 12.57 15.75 6.01
CA CYS A 109 12.35 14.96 4.80
C CYS A 109 10.88 14.87 4.36
N VAL A 110 10.68 14.71 3.05
CA VAL A 110 9.45 14.14 2.47
C VAL A 110 9.72 12.67 2.18
N VAL A 111 8.87 11.79 2.71
CA VAL A 111 8.94 10.36 2.49
C VAL A 111 8.10 10.00 1.26
N ILE A 112 8.68 9.24 0.34
CA ILE A 112 7.96 8.58 -0.73
C ILE A 112 8.33 7.09 -0.70
N GLY A 113 7.40 6.20 -1.00
CA GLY A 113 7.69 4.77 -0.95
C GLY A 113 6.67 3.89 -1.64
N GLY A 114 6.94 2.60 -1.49
CA GLY A 114 6.16 1.44 -1.89
C GLY A 114 6.71 0.22 -1.14
N HIS A 115 6.09 -0.94 -1.23
CA HIS A 115 6.57 -2.13 -0.52
C HIS A 115 7.36 -3.08 -1.42
N LEU A 116 8.38 -3.72 -0.85
CA LEU A 116 9.35 -4.53 -1.59
C LEU A 116 8.99 -6.02 -1.63
N ASP A 117 8.17 -6.48 -0.68
CA ASP A 117 7.60 -7.82 -0.71
C ASP A 117 6.41 -7.91 -1.66
N SER A 118 5.97 -9.14 -1.94
CA SER A 118 4.77 -9.45 -2.72
C SER A 118 4.23 -10.80 -2.31
N TRP A 119 3.04 -11.16 -2.78
CA TRP A 119 2.60 -12.55 -2.78
C TRP A 119 3.43 -13.45 -3.71
N ASP A 120 3.34 -14.75 -3.47
CA ASP A 120 4.26 -15.79 -3.93
C ASP A 120 3.89 -16.44 -5.28
N GLN A 121 2.69 -16.17 -5.82
CA GLN A 121 2.22 -16.82 -7.05
C GLN A 121 2.60 -16.08 -8.33
N GLY A 122 2.70 -14.75 -8.26
CA GLY A 122 3.07 -13.89 -9.37
C GLY A 122 4.53 -13.45 -9.31
N THR A 123 4.80 -12.24 -9.80
CA THR A 123 6.11 -11.60 -9.73
C THR A 123 6.08 -10.26 -8.99
N GLY A 124 4.96 -9.89 -8.36
CA GLY A 124 4.84 -8.64 -7.60
C GLY A 124 5.03 -7.41 -8.47
N ALA A 125 4.55 -7.44 -9.72
CA ALA A 125 4.90 -6.42 -10.70
C ALA A 125 4.11 -5.13 -10.44
N ILE A 126 2.79 -5.24 -10.31
CA ILE A 126 1.91 -4.10 -9.98
C ILE A 126 1.77 -3.92 -8.46
N ASP A 127 2.19 -4.90 -7.68
CA ASP A 127 1.94 -5.01 -6.24
C ASP A 127 3.18 -5.59 -5.51
N ASP A 128 4.19 -4.77 -5.19
CA ASP A 128 4.31 -3.33 -5.49
C ASP A 128 5.66 -2.98 -6.17
N GLY A 129 6.11 -3.83 -7.08
CA GLY A 129 7.27 -3.54 -7.93
C GLY A 129 7.14 -2.22 -8.69
N ALA A 130 5.91 -1.86 -9.09
CA ALA A 130 5.58 -0.62 -9.76
C ALA A 130 5.80 0.60 -8.84
N GLY A 131 5.27 0.61 -7.62
CA GLY A 131 5.41 1.71 -6.68
C GLY A 131 6.84 1.94 -6.22
N VAL A 132 7.58 0.86 -5.96
CA VAL A 132 9.03 0.92 -5.72
C VAL A 132 9.76 1.56 -6.90
N ALA A 133 9.47 1.13 -8.14
CA ALA A 133 10.10 1.70 -9.33
C ALA A 133 9.73 3.19 -9.54
N ILE A 134 8.47 3.56 -9.35
CA ILE A 134 7.96 4.93 -9.48
C ILE A 134 8.70 5.87 -8.53
N THR A 135 8.76 5.51 -7.25
CA THR A 135 9.32 6.38 -6.21
C THR A 135 10.84 6.47 -6.28
N MET A 136 11.53 5.38 -6.59
CA MET A 136 12.98 5.38 -6.83
C MET A 136 13.35 6.22 -8.06
N ALA A 137 12.64 6.07 -9.18
CA ALA A 137 12.91 6.84 -10.39
C ALA A 137 12.65 8.34 -10.17
N ALA A 138 11.58 8.68 -9.45
CA ALA A 138 11.29 10.07 -9.10
C ALA A 138 12.42 10.70 -8.28
N ALA A 139 12.92 10.00 -7.26
CA ALA A 139 14.05 10.48 -6.46
C ALA A 139 15.35 10.59 -7.28
N GLU A 140 15.62 9.65 -8.19
CA GLU A 140 16.78 9.73 -9.08
C GLU A 140 16.74 10.98 -9.98
N ILE A 141 15.57 11.27 -10.57
CA ILE A 141 15.36 12.47 -11.39
C ILE A 141 15.61 13.74 -10.56
N ILE A 142 15.08 13.79 -9.33
CA ILE A 142 15.28 14.94 -8.43
C ILE A 142 16.75 15.07 -8.02
N ALA A 143 17.45 13.96 -7.76
CA ALA A 143 18.87 13.96 -7.42
C ALA A 143 19.76 14.55 -8.54
N LYS A 144 19.32 14.39 -9.80
CA LYS A 144 19.96 14.91 -11.02
C LYS A 144 19.51 16.32 -11.41
N ALA A 145 18.53 16.90 -10.72
CA ALA A 145 18.05 18.25 -11.00
C ALA A 145 19.15 19.29 -10.73
N LYS A 146 19.11 20.42 -11.46
CA LYS A 146 20.10 21.51 -11.30
C LYS A 146 20.13 22.09 -9.88
N GLN A 147 18.99 22.05 -9.20
CA GLN A 147 18.83 22.48 -7.82
C GLN A 147 18.07 21.38 -7.07
N ARG A 148 18.60 20.99 -5.91
CA ARG A 148 17.91 20.08 -4.99
C ARG A 148 16.89 20.86 -4.14
N PRO A 149 15.78 20.24 -3.70
CA PRO A 149 14.81 20.88 -2.82
C PRO A 149 15.42 21.30 -1.48
N ARG A 150 14.73 22.18 -0.74
CA ARG A 150 15.17 22.64 0.59
C ARG A 150 15.38 21.48 1.55
N ARG A 151 14.39 20.58 1.64
CA ARG A 151 14.37 19.39 2.49
C ARG A 151 14.84 18.16 1.74
N SER A 152 15.24 17.13 2.47
CA SER A 152 15.61 15.85 1.89
C SER A 152 14.39 15.13 1.32
N ILE A 153 14.62 14.28 0.33
CA ILE A 153 13.63 13.28 -0.10
C ILE A 153 14.15 11.93 0.34
N ARG A 154 13.32 11.18 1.06
CA ARG A 154 13.65 9.85 1.53
C ARG A 154 12.75 8.85 0.81
N VAL A 155 13.37 7.93 0.07
CA VAL A 155 12.69 6.80 -0.57
C VAL A 155 12.76 5.61 0.37
N VAL A 156 11.63 4.96 0.60
CA VAL A 156 11.56 3.75 1.41
C VAL A 156 10.89 2.64 0.60
N ALA A 157 11.62 1.54 0.40
CA ALA A 157 11.01 0.27 -0.01
C ALA A 157 10.70 -0.49 1.28
N PHE A 158 9.43 -0.49 1.70
CA PHE A 158 8.99 -1.08 2.96
C PHE A 158 9.03 -2.61 2.87
N ALA A 159 9.26 -3.25 4.01
CA ALA A 159 9.31 -4.70 4.10
C ALA A 159 8.07 -5.27 4.77
N ASN A 160 7.55 -6.36 4.21
CA ASN A 160 6.51 -7.17 4.83
C ASN A 160 5.23 -6.34 5.08
N GLU A 161 4.81 -5.61 4.05
CA GLU A 161 3.49 -4.95 4.00
C GLU A 161 2.40 -6.03 4.04
N GLU A 162 2.55 -7.07 3.22
CA GLU A 162 1.48 -8.02 2.88
C GLU A 162 0.98 -8.84 4.07
N GLN A 163 1.85 -9.06 5.06
CA GLN A 163 1.51 -9.77 6.28
C GLN A 163 0.98 -8.86 7.40
N GLY A 164 0.94 -7.54 7.16
CA GLY A 164 0.29 -6.57 8.02
C GLY A 164 1.18 -5.37 8.36
N VAL A 165 1.82 -4.75 7.37
CA VAL A 165 2.46 -3.42 7.46
C VAL A 165 3.57 -3.38 8.50
N PHE A 166 4.42 -4.41 8.53
CA PHE A 166 5.50 -4.48 9.54
C PHE A 166 6.59 -3.43 9.28
N GLY A 167 6.94 -3.24 8.01
CA GLY A 167 7.93 -2.28 7.55
C GLY A 167 7.57 -0.85 7.91
N GLY A 168 6.38 -0.39 7.53
CA GLY A 168 5.88 0.95 7.88
C GLY A 168 5.84 1.20 9.39
N ARG A 169 5.39 0.23 10.19
CA ARG A 169 5.37 0.36 11.66
C ARG A 169 6.77 0.49 12.26
N GLU A 170 7.70 -0.35 11.82
CA GLU A 170 9.08 -0.27 12.29
C GLU A 170 9.75 1.02 11.82
N TYR A 171 9.45 1.50 10.62
CA TYR A 171 9.93 2.79 10.12
C TYR A 171 9.48 3.94 11.04
N VAL A 172 8.19 4.01 11.38
CA VAL A 172 7.66 5.03 12.30
C VAL A 172 8.36 4.96 13.67
N ARG A 173 8.53 3.75 14.21
CA ARG A 173 9.20 3.53 15.51
C ARG A 173 10.66 4.00 15.49
N ALA A 174 11.41 3.59 14.48
CA ALA A 174 12.84 3.90 14.35
C ALA A 174 13.10 5.39 14.04
N ASN A 175 12.16 6.06 13.36
CA ASN A 175 12.29 7.44 12.89
C ASN A 175 11.44 8.44 13.70
N ALA A 176 11.05 8.11 14.93
CA ALA A 176 10.19 8.96 15.76
C ALA A 176 10.73 10.37 16.05
N LYS A 177 12.04 10.60 15.85
CA LYS A 177 12.70 11.92 16.03
C LYS A 177 12.94 12.66 14.72
N VAL A 178 12.70 12.01 13.57
CA VAL A 178 12.87 12.62 12.26
C VAL A 178 11.71 13.57 11.99
N ILE A 179 12.02 14.73 11.42
CA ILE A 179 11.02 15.70 11.03
C ILE A 179 10.53 15.33 9.63
N HIS A 180 9.31 14.81 9.55
CA HIS A 180 8.65 14.49 8.30
C HIS A 180 7.79 15.68 7.85
N ALA A 181 8.15 16.30 6.73
CA ALA A 181 7.41 17.38 6.09
C ALA A 181 6.31 16.88 5.14
N GLY A 182 6.22 15.57 4.95
CA GLY A 182 5.16 14.89 4.24
C GLY A 182 5.49 13.43 3.98
N ALA A 183 4.47 12.62 3.69
CA ALA A 183 4.62 11.23 3.27
C ALA A 183 3.61 10.88 2.17
N ALA A 184 4.06 10.09 1.19
CA ALA A 184 3.25 9.53 0.12
C ALA A 184 3.70 8.10 -0.18
N GLU A 185 2.80 7.28 -0.71
CA GLU A 185 3.06 5.90 -1.07
C GLU A 185 2.35 5.55 -2.37
N SER A 186 3.06 4.87 -3.26
CA SER A 186 2.55 4.33 -4.50
C SER A 186 2.38 2.84 -4.25
N ASP A 187 1.13 2.38 -4.18
CA ASP A 187 0.80 1.00 -3.79
C ASP A 187 -0.58 0.62 -4.35
N PHE A 188 -0.84 1.04 -5.58
CA PHE A 188 -2.12 0.77 -6.25
C PHE A 188 -1.92 0.58 -7.75
N GLY A 189 -0.88 -0.17 -8.08
CA GLY A 189 -0.57 -0.58 -9.44
C GLY A 189 0.33 0.39 -10.20
N ALA A 190 0.21 0.33 -11.53
CA ALA A 190 0.96 1.15 -12.48
C ALA A 190 0.05 1.97 -13.40
N ALA A 191 -1.25 1.97 -13.13
CA ALA A 191 -2.22 2.70 -13.90
C ALA A 191 -2.09 4.21 -13.65
N ARG A 192 -2.82 4.98 -14.44
CA ARG A 192 -2.69 6.43 -14.48
C ARG A 192 -3.11 7.05 -13.14
N VAL A 193 -2.33 8.01 -12.65
CA VAL A 193 -2.77 8.90 -11.56
C VAL A 193 -3.82 9.86 -12.11
N TYR A 194 -4.97 9.97 -11.46
CA TYR A 194 -6.04 10.87 -11.89
C TYR A 194 -6.41 11.93 -10.83
N ARG A 195 -6.08 11.72 -9.55
CA ARG A 195 -6.42 12.65 -8.47
C ARG A 195 -5.29 12.80 -7.45
N PHE A 196 -5.12 14.00 -6.94
CA PHE A 196 -4.22 14.34 -5.85
C PHE A 196 -5.01 14.71 -4.59
N ASP A 197 -5.03 13.80 -3.62
CA ASP A 197 -5.57 14.07 -2.28
C ASP A 197 -4.44 14.39 -1.30
N TYR A 198 -4.78 15.08 -0.22
CA TYR A 198 -3.81 15.52 0.77
C TYR A 198 -4.44 15.54 2.17
N ARG A 199 -3.61 15.63 3.21
CA ARG A 199 -4.05 15.86 4.59
C ARG A 199 -3.09 16.83 5.27
N VAL A 200 -3.43 18.11 5.21
CA VAL A 200 -2.62 19.22 5.76
C VAL A 200 -3.50 20.21 6.50
N ALA A 201 -2.92 20.98 7.43
CA ALA A 201 -3.61 22.11 8.05
C ALA A 201 -3.97 23.19 7.00
N ASP A 202 -5.16 23.79 7.13
CA ASP A 202 -5.75 24.74 6.15
C ASP A 202 -4.81 25.87 5.72
N ARG A 203 -3.94 26.34 6.64
CA ARG A 203 -2.94 27.37 6.35
C ARG A 203 -1.97 27.00 5.21
N PHE A 204 -1.86 25.72 4.87
CA PHE A 204 -1.01 25.22 3.79
C PHE A 204 -1.74 25.02 2.46
N PHE A 205 -3.04 25.31 2.36
CA PHE A 205 -3.77 25.21 1.08
C PHE A 205 -3.13 26.00 -0.08
N PRO A 206 -2.52 27.18 0.12
CA PRO A 206 -1.79 27.84 -0.97
C PRO A 206 -0.62 27.01 -1.52
N ALA A 207 0.10 26.27 -0.67
CA ALA A 207 1.16 25.37 -1.12
C ALA A 207 0.59 24.16 -1.88
N ILE A 208 -0.53 23.61 -1.40
CA ILE A 208 -1.25 22.54 -2.08
C ILE A 208 -1.73 22.99 -3.47
N GLN A 209 -2.26 24.20 -3.60
CA GLN A 209 -2.69 24.76 -4.89
C GLN A 209 -1.52 24.89 -5.88
N GLN A 210 -0.31 25.17 -5.41
CA GLN A 210 0.89 25.18 -6.26
C GLN A 210 1.23 23.77 -6.76
N ILE A 211 1.18 22.77 -5.88
CA ILE A 211 1.40 21.37 -6.26
C ILE A 211 0.34 20.91 -7.26
N ALA A 212 -0.93 21.11 -6.91
CA ALA A 212 -2.08 20.76 -7.75
C ALA A 212 -2.04 21.46 -9.12
N GLY A 213 -1.63 22.73 -9.18
CA GLY A 213 -1.51 23.47 -10.44
C GLY A 213 -0.49 22.86 -11.40
N VAL A 214 0.62 22.30 -10.90
CA VAL A 214 1.60 21.60 -11.73
C VAL A 214 1.11 20.20 -12.09
N LEU A 215 0.50 19.48 -11.15
CA LEU A 215 -0.10 18.16 -11.39
C LEU A 215 -1.24 18.23 -12.42
N HIS A 216 -1.97 19.33 -12.50
CA HIS A 216 -3.02 19.52 -13.50
C HIS A 216 -2.49 19.47 -14.95
N VAL A 217 -1.22 19.82 -15.19
CA VAL A 217 -0.58 19.67 -16.51
C VAL A 217 -0.41 18.19 -16.92
N LEU A 218 -0.34 17.30 -15.93
CA LEU A 218 -0.34 15.84 -16.10
C LEU A 218 -1.77 15.26 -16.09
N ASP A 219 -2.78 16.13 -16.17
CA ASP A 219 -4.21 15.79 -16.15
C ASP A 219 -4.57 14.98 -14.88
N ILE A 220 -4.05 15.47 -13.75
CA ILE A 220 -4.35 15.01 -12.39
C ILE A 220 -5.16 16.11 -11.71
N GLU A 221 -6.37 15.77 -11.28
CA GLU A 221 -7.27 16.71 -10.61
C GLU A 221 -6.90 16.89 -9.14
N GLN A 222 -7.18 18.06 -8.59
CA GLN A 222 -7.09 18.25 -7.14
C GLN A 222 -8.29 17.57 -6.46
N GLY A 223 -7.98 16.75 -5.46
CA GLY A 223 -8.97 16.10 -4.61
C GLY A 223 -9.15 16.78 -3.25
N GLY A 224 -9.42 15.97 -2.23
CA GLY A 224 -9.84 16.40 -0.89
C GLY A 224 -8.69 16.56 0.13
N ASN A 225 -9.03 17.12 1.29
CA ASN A 225 -8.14 17.25 2.45
C ASN A 225 -8.35 16.11 3.47
N ASP A 226 -8.51 14.87 3.00
CA ASP A 226 -8.87 13.69 3.77
C ASP A 226 -8.00 12.46 3.47
N ALA A 227 -6.83 12.66 2.85
CA ALA A 227 -5.91 11.56 2.52
C ALA A 227 -5.60 10.68 3.74
N GLY A 228 -5.74 9.36 3.57
CA GLY A 228 -5.48 8.34 4.59
C GLY A 228 -3.98 8.01 4.70
N GLY A 229 -3.32 8.00 3.56
CA GLY A 229 -1.99 7.47 3.28
C GLY A 229 -2.10 6.06 2.71
N GLY A 230 -1.10 5.64 1.94
CA GLY A 230 -0.90 4.22 1.66
C GLY A 230 -0.64 3.43 2.94
N ALA A 231 -0.65 2.10 2.81
CA ALA A 231 -0.60 1.18 3.95
C ALA A 231 0.58 1.45 4.90
N ASP A 232 1.80 1.59 4.39
CA ASP A 232 3.01 1.76 5.20
C ASP A 232 3.21 3.19 5.70
N VAL A 233 2.70 4.20 4.98
CA VAL A 233 2.80 5.62 5.42
C VAL A 233 1.65 6.05 6.33
N GLY A 234 0.56 5.28 6.43
CA GLY A 234 -0.57 5.59 7.31
C GLY A 234 -0.16 5.78 8.78
N GLY A 235 0.85 5.02 9.25
CA GLY A 235 1.42 5.17 10.58
C GLY A 235 2.11 6.53 10.82
N LEU A 236 2.73 7.12 9.80
CA LEU A 236 3.29 8.48 9.87
C LEU A 236 2.17 9.52 10.00
N GLY A 237 1.06 9.30 9.29
CA GLY A 237 -0.13 10.13 9.38
C GLY A 237 -0.74 10.15 10.78
N ALA A 238 -0.79 8.98 11.43
CA ALA A 238 -1.28 8.84 12.80
C ALA A 238 -0.47 9.64 13.84
N VAL A 239 0.81 9.89 13.59
CA VAL A 239 1.69 10.71 14.44
C VAL A 239 1.81 12.18 13.98
N GLY A 240 0.92 12.64 13.09
CA GLY A 240 0.80 14.05 12.70
C GLY A 240 1.64 14.47 11.49
N THR A 241 2.19 13.51 10.74
CA THR A 241 2.87 13.80 9.47
C THR A 241 1.84 14.20 8.40
N PRO A 242 2.08 15.25 7.60
CA PRO A 242 1.27 15.54 6.41
C PRO A 242 1.23 14.34 5.47
N ILE A 243 0.06 14.02 4.94
CA ILE A 243 -0.08 12.91 3.99
C ILE A 243 -0.47 13.44 2.61
N PHE A 244 0.05 12.79 1.59
CA PHE A 244 -0.28 13.01 0.19
C PHE A 244 -0.63 11.68 -0.46
N GLU A 245 -1.64 11.68 -1.33
CA GLU A 245 -2.06 10.51 -2.10
C GLU A 245 -2.18 10.91 -3.56
N LEU A 246 -1.52 10.13 -4.41
CA LEU A 246 -1.69 10.18 -5.86
C LEU A 246 -2.57 8.98 -6.24
N GLN A 247 -3.88 9.21 -6.38
CA GLN A 247 -4.86 8.18 -6.66
C GLN A 247 -4.67 7.63 -8.07
N GLN A 248 -4.38 6.33 -8.15
CA GLN A 248 -4.24 5.60 -9.40
C GLN A 248 -5.58 4.97 -9.81
N ASP A 249 -5.81 4.87 -11.13
CA ASP A 249 -6.97 4.16 -11.67
C ASP A 249 -6.85 2.65 -11.42
N GLY A 250 -7.49 2.16 -10.36
CA GLY A 250 -7.49 0.74 -10.01
C GLY A 250 -8.57 -0.10 -10.68
N SER A 251 -9.18 0.36 -11.78
CA SER A 251 -10.32 -0.33 -12.42
C SER A 251 -10.02 -1.79 -12.80
N ASP A 252 -8.77 -2.10 -13.13
CA ASP A 252 -8.30 -3.44 -13.46
C ASP A 252 -7.30 -4.02 -12.44
N TYR A 253 -6.93 -3.27 -11.40
CA TYR A 253 -5.95 -3.68 -10.39
C TYR A 253 -6.31 -5.04 -9.78
N PHE A 254 -7.55 -5.17 -9.29
CA PHE A 254 -8.06 -6.40 -8.67
C PHE A 254 -8.37 -7.52 -9.67
N ASN A 255 -8.11 -7.35 -10.96
CA ASN A 255 -8.09 -8.47 -11.89
C ASN A 255 -6.73 -9.21 -11.87
N LEU A 256 -5.70 -8.60 -11.29
CA LEU A 256 -4.31 -9.05 -11.33
C LEU A 256 -3.71 -9.23 -9.92
N HIS A 257 -4.01 -8.29 -9.02
CA HIS A 257 -3.50 -8.21 -7.65
C HIS A 257 -3.62 -9.55 -6.90
N HIS A 258 -2.55 -9.94 -6.20
CA HIS A 258 -2.41 -11.21 -5.47
C HIS A 258 -2.62 -12.49 -6.31
N THR A 259 -2.59 -12.43 -7.65
CA THR A 259 -2.73 -13.62 -8.51
C THR A 259 -1.42 -13.94 -9.22
N ALA A 260 -1.34 -15.12 -9.84
CA ALA A 260 -0.22 -15.46 -10.71
C ALA A 260 -0.13 -14.60 -11.99
N ASP A 261 -1.15 -13.79 -12.29
CA ASP A 261 -1.14 -12.86 -13.43
C ASP A 261 -0.50 -11.52 -13.10
N ASP A 262 -0.14 -11.26 -11.84
CA ASP A 262 0.66 -10.10 -11.48
C ASP A 262 2.09 -10.23 -12.03
N THR A 263 2.27 -9.66 -13.22
CA THR A 263 3.42 -9.87 -14.10
C THR A 263 3.76 -8.61 -14.87
N LEU A 264 5.04 -8.46 -15.22
CA LEU A 264 5.57 -7.24 -15.82
C LEU A 264 4.86 -6.82 -17.12
N ASP A 265 4.35 -7.77 -17.91
CA ASP A 265 3.67 -7.46 -19.18
C ASP A 265 2.33 -6.73 -19.00
N LYS A 266 1.84 -6.57 -17.76
CA LYS A 266 0.65 -5.78 -17.42
C LYS A 266 0.95 -4.29 -17.24
N ILE A 267 2.22 -3.91 -17.16
CA ILE A 267 2.63 -2.52 -16.95
C ILE A 267 2.83 -1.81 -18.29
N ASP A 268 2.06 -0.76 -18.54
CA ASP A 268 2.33 0.17 -19.64
C ASP A 268 3.40 1.19 -19.21
N ALA A 269 4.58 1.10 -19.82
CA ALA A 269 5.71 1.97 -19.50
C ALA A 269 5.40 3.47 -19.69
N LYS A 270 4.56 3.86 -20.65
CA LYS A 270 4.20 5.27 -20.85
C LYS A 270 3.26 5.79 -19.78
N VAL A 271 2.41 4.92 -19.24
CA VAL A 271 1.55 5.26 -18.09
C VAL A 271 2.39 5.34 -16.82
N LEU A 272 3.37 4.44 -16.67
CA LEU A 272 4.35 4.49 -15.58
C LEU A 272 5.15 5.81 -15.59
N ASP A 273 5.54 6.31 -16.77
CA ASP A 273 6.20 7.62 -16.89
C ASP A 273 5.35 8.77 -16.30
N GLN A 274 4.03 8.72 -16.43
CA GLN A 274 3.13 9.72 -15.85
C GLN A 274 3.11 9.63 -14.31
N ASN A 275 3.13 8.42 -13.75
CA ASN A 275 3.26 8.21 -12.31
C ASN A 275 4.59 8.78 -11.78
N VAL A 276 5.70 8.47 -12.46
CA VAL A 276 7.02 9.01 -12.11
C VAL A 276 7.01 10.54 -12.16
N ALA A 277 6.45 11.14 -13.21
CA ALA A 277 6.35 12.59 -13.32
C ALA A 277 5.51 13.21 -12.18
N ALA A 278 4.39 12.57 -11.80
CA ALA A 278 3.55 13.01 -10.69
C ALA A 278 4.30 12.96 -9.36
N TYR A 279 5.03 11.87 -9.08
CA TYR A 279 5.86 11.74 -7.89
C TYR A 279 7.03 12.73 -7.86
N VAL A 280 7.63 13.04 -9.01
CA VAL A 280 8.65 14.11 -9.10
C VAL A 280 8.07 15.45 -8.67
N VAL A 281 6.91 15.83 -9.23
CA VAL A 281 6.23 17.09 -8.92
C VAL A 281 5.87 17.16 -7.44
N LEU A 282 5.21 16.12 -6.92
CA LEU A 282 4.79 16.06 -5.53
C LEU A 282 5.98 16.15 -4.58
N ALA A 283 6.96 15.24 -4.72
CA ALA A 283 8.08 15.14 -3.79
C ALA A 283 8.95 16.40 -3.83
N TYR A 284 9.24 16.93 -5.03
CA TYR A 284 10.05 18.14 -5.17
C TYR A 284 9.36 19.35 -4.54
N LEU A 285 8.11 19.63 -4.91
CA LEU A 285 7.42 20.84 -4.44
C LEU A 285 7.08 20.78 -2.95
N ALA A 286 6.71 19.60 -2.43
CA ALA A 286 6.52 19.42 -0.99
C ALA A 286 7.83 19.62 -0.21
N ALA A 287 8.94 19.09 -0.71
CA ALA A 287 10.25 19.25 -0.07
C ALA A 287 10.82 20.67 -0.21
N ASP A 288 10.45 21.41 -1.28
CA ASP A 288 10.91 22.76 -1.56
C ASP A 288 10.02 23.87 -0.95
N ALA A 289 8.84 23.52 -0.43
CA ALA A 289 7.92 24.47 0.20
C ALA A 289 8.61 25.34 1.25
N GLU A 290 8.34 26.64 1.25
CA GLU A 290 9.03 27.57 2.16
C GLU A 290 8.77 27.23 3.63
N GLN A 291 7.52 26.92 3.97
CA GLN A 291 7.13 26.49 5.30
C GLN A 291 7.02 24.96 5.36
N ARG A 292 7.41 24.39 6.51
CA ARG A 292 7.19 22.97 6.78
C ARG A 292 5.68 22.74 6.96
N MET A 293 5.09 21.93 6.09
CA MET A 293 3.70 21.52 6.21
C MET A 293 3.49 20.67 7.47
N THR A 294 2.30 20.74 8.06
CA THR A 294 1.88 19.89 9.19
C THR A 294 0.47 19.35 8.92
N ALA A 295 0.13 18.21 9.52
CA ALA A 295 -1.23 17.72 9.54
C ALA A 295 -2.20 18.72 10.22
N PRO A 296 -3.52 18.59 10.01
CA PRO A 296 -4.53 19.29 10.80
C PRO A 296 -4.33 19.07 12.30
N GLU A 297 -4.71 20.06 13.11
CA GLU A 297 -4.77 19.87 14.57
C GLU A 297 -5.88 18.85 14.90
N GLN A 298 -5.57 17.89 15.77
CA GLN A 298 -6.50 16.86 16.27
C GLN A 298 -7.37 17.40 17.42
#